data_AF-A0A1E5MHK0-F1
#
_entry.id   AF-A0A1E5MHK0-F1
#
_cell.length_a   1.000
_cell.length_b   1.000
_cell.length_c   1.000
_cell.angle_alpha   90.00
_cell.angle_beta   90.00
_cell.angle_gamma   90.00
#
_symmetry.space_group_name_H-M   'P 1'
#
loop_
_entity.id
_entity.type
_entity.pdbx_description
1 polymer ?
#
loop_
_entity_poly.entity_id
_entity_poly.type
_entity_poly.pdbx_seq_one_letter_code
_entity_poly.pdbx_strand_id
1 'polypeptide(L)'
;MRTPSVIAAAVALSTVLVAIVSTSVGVAPAEAASTCSGDRITVRDLGRGCAVERGTVTLPDGRRFVVPSPGTTVSALPVAAAGAVDPGDVSITNTGRSGVAVAVEGEWSGAPAAIRKVRSLHEGLTGGGTTAHPMAATATKPAPASSCTNRTYALLGYRWTTPVRWSSNPSGARATDAAALRAAANAWTGTLKTCGRTITSGAANTYLGTTTQAPAVTANGGCGSPSGASVTGWGSLRSGTLATTCVWSRSGVAVEMDQRYTTSYAWSSSATCSGARFDLRGVATHEWGHAYGLGHTAQASGLVMKPASSQCDLAQRTLGLGDALGIDAAS
;
A
#
# COMPACT_ATOMS: atom_id res chain seq x y z
N MET A 1 97.67 9.53 46.89
CA MET A 1 97.79 10.66 45.95
C MET A 1 96.39 11.11 45.56
N ARG A 2 96.11 12.39 45.82
CA ARG A 2 95.08 13.29 45.24
C ARG A 2 93.80 12.67 44.62
N THR A 3 92.66 13.04 45.19
CA THR A 3 91.39 13.23 44.48
C THR A 3 91.58 14.19 43.28
N PRO A 4 90.78 14.03 42.21
CA PRO A 4 89.67 14.98 42.06
C PRO A 4 88.36 14.37 41.50
N SER A 5 87.29 15.07 41.84
CA SER A 5 85.91 14.96 41.37
C SER A 5 85.77 15.16 39.85
N VAL A 6 84.75 14.53 39.26
CA VAL A 6 84.00 15.12 38.14
C VAL A 6 82.50 15.08 38.46
N ILE A 7 81.88 16.20 38.14
CA ILE A 7 80.56 16.69 38.53
C ILE A 7 79.45 16.07 37.66
N ALA A 8 78.27 16.01 38.26
CA ALA A 8 76.99 15.52 37.74
C ALA A 8 76.51 16.14 36.42
N ALA A 9 75.72 15.37 35.68
CA ALA A 9 74.58 15.87 34.91
C ALA A 9 73.49 14.80 34.88
N ALA A 10 72.57 14.85 35.86
CA ALA A 10 71.34 14.08 35.82
C ALA A 10 70.34 14.80 34.90
N VAL A 11 70.07 14.21 33.75
CA VAL A 11 69.00 14.68 32.85
C VAL A 11 67.68 14.19 33.42
N ALA A 12 66.95 15.07 34.11
CA ALA A 12 65.56 14.84 34.50
C ALA A 12 64.67 14.99 33.26
N LEU A 13 64.21 13.87 32.69
CA LEU A 13 63.13 13.87 31.70
C LEU A 13 61.81 14.14 32.42
N SER A 14 61.38 15.38 32.44
CA SER A 14 60.04 15.78 32.88
C SER A 14 59.01 15.36 31.84
N THR A 15 58.44 14.16 31.97
CA THR A 15 57.25 13.78 31.21
C THR A 15 56.06 14.58 31.74
N VAL A 16 55.65 15.61 31.00
CA VAL A 16 54.38 16.32 31.21
C VAL A 16 53.26 15.35 30.85
N LEU A 17 52.64 14.73 31.87
CA LEU A 17 51.40 13.99 31.71
C LEU A 17 50.29 15.03 31.52
N VAL A 18 49.94 15.33 30.26
CA VAL A 18 48.73 16.12 29.96
C VAL A 18 47.55 15.24 30.32
N ALA A 19 46.94 15.51 31.48
CA ALA A 19 45.63 14.97 31.82
C ALA A 19 44.62 15.57 30.84
N ILE A 20 44.30 14.84 29.77
CA ILE A 20 43.15 15.15 28.93
C ILE A 20 41.91 14.84 29.79
N VAL A 21 41.40 15.88 30.46
CA VAL A 21 40.06 15.86 31.03
C VAL A 21 39.11 15.79 29.84
N SER A 22 38.78 14.57 29.43
CA SER A 22 37.70 14.33 28.50
C SER A 22 36.42 14.68 29.25
N THR A 23 35.94 15.91 29.10
CA THR A 23 34.55 16.22 29.43
C THR A 23 33.71 15.41 28.46
N SER A 24 33.35 14.19 28.88
CA SER A 24 32.24 13.47 28.28
C SER A 24 31.03 14.37 28.46
N VAL A 25 30.73 15.18 27.43
CA VAL A 25 29.40 15.74 27.26
C VAL A 25 28.53 14.50 27.17
N GLY A 26 27.91 14.13 28.30
CA GLY A 26 26.98 13.04 28.35
C GLY A 26 25.95 13.35 27.30
N VAL A 27 25.96 12.59 26.20
CA VAL A 27 24.83 12.54 25.29
C VAL A 27 23.71 12.08 26.21
N ALA A 28 22.80 13.00 26.55
CA ALA A 28 21.62 12.65 27.32
C ALA A 28 21.04 11.38 26.69
N PRO A 29 20.70 10.35 27.49
CA PRO A 29 20.09 9.16 26.92
C PRO A 29 18.90 9.64 26.08
N ALA A 30 18.87 9.26 24.81
CA ALA A 30 17.80 9.68 23.91
C ALA A 30 16.47 9.40 24.60
N GLU A 31 15.73 10.46 24.95
CA GLU A 31 14.44 10.31 25.62
C GLU A 31 13.62 9.30 24.81
N ALA A 32 13.13 8.26 25.49
CA ALA A 32 12.27 7.29 24.86
C ALA A 32 11.07 8.06 24.28
N ALA A 33 10.86 7.97 22.97
CA ALA A 33 9.71 8.58 22.33
C ALA A 33 8.45 8.15 23.07
N SER A 34 7.56 9.10 23.39
CA SER A 34 6.28 8.79 24.02
C SER A 34 5.56 7.70 23.21
N THR A 35 4.94 6.73 23.88
CA THR A 35 4.30 5.60 23.20
C THR A 35 2.79 5.80 23.13
N CYS A 36 2.19 5.61 21.95
CA CYS A 36 0.75 5.45 21.78
C CYS A 36 0.41 3.97 21.68
N SER A 37 -0.53 3.50 22.49
CA SER A 37 -0.96 2.11 22.54
C SER A 37 -2.47 2.00 22.77
N GLY A 38 -3.05 0.88 22.34
CA GLY A 38 -4.46 0.53 22.59
C GLY A 38 -5.25 0.20 21.33
N ASP A 39 -6.52 -0.14 21.54
CA ASP A 39 -7.43 -0.62 20.48
C ASP A 39 -8.01 0.49 19.61
N ARG A 40 -7.76 1.76 19.98
CA ARG A 40 -8.20 2.95 19.25
C ARG A 40 -7.17 4.07 19.40
N ILE A 41 -6.26 4.15 18.43
CA ILE A 41 -5.32 5.24 18.26
C ILE A 41 -5.87 6.14 17.16
N THR A 42 -6.17 7.40 17.45
CA THR A 42 -6.68 8.34 16.44
C THR A 42 -5.54 9.06 15.73
N VAL A 43 -5.80 9.62 14.54
CA VAL A 43 -4.83 10.51 13.85
C VAL A 43 -4.41 11.71 14.69
N ARG A 44 -5.28 12.16 15.62
CA ARG A 44 -4.96 13.22 16.59
C ARG A 44 -3.97 12.76 17.65
N ASP A 45 -4.07 11.51 18.10
CA ASP A 45 -3.11 10.94 19.05
C ASP A 45 -1.73 10.81 18.42
N LEU A 46 -1.69 10.29 17.18
CA LEU A 46 -0.47 10.20 16.38
C LEU A 46 0.20 11.57 16.13
N GLY A 47 -0.60 12.63 15.95
CA GLY A 47 -0.11 14.00 15.75
C GLY A 47 0.76 14.53 16.90
N ARG A 48 0.71 13.91 18.09
CA ARG A 48 1.58 14.23 19.23
C ARG A 48 3.01 13.69 19.09
N GLY A 49 3.30 12.91 18.03
CA GLY A 49 4.64 12.43 17.72
C GLY A 49 5.05 11.15 18.46
N CYS A 50 4.09 10.36 18.92
CA CYS A 50 4.36 9.13 19.65
C CYS A 50 4.77 7.96 18.74
N ALA A 51 5.60 7.06 19.28
CA ALA A 51 5.89 5.75 18.67
C ALA A 51 4.72 4.79 18.90
N VAL A 52 4.47 3.88 17.95
CA VAL A 52 3.45 2.84 18.06
C VAL A 52 4.06 1.49 17.76
N GLU A 53 4.18 0.65 18.79
CA GLU A 53 4.66 -0.72 18.63
C GLU A 53 3.53 -1.67 18.21
N ARG A 54 2.35 -1.48 18.80
CA ARG A 54 1.13 -2.27 18.56
C ARG A 54 -0.11 -1.40 18.77
N GLY A 55 -1.19 -1.74 18.09
CA GLY A 55 -2.49 -1.09 18.28
C GLY A 55 -3.27 -1.01 16.98
N THR A 56 -4.40 -0.33 17.04
CA THR A 56 -5.27 -0.11 15.89
C THR A 56 -5.46 1.38 15.65
N VAL A 57 -5.09 1.87 14.46
CA VAL A 57 -5.42 3.22 14.03
C VAL A 57 -6.87 3.27 13.58
N THR A 58 -7.64 4.20 14.13
CA THR A 58 -9.02 4.48 13.74
C THR A 58 -9.08 5.83 13.04
N LEU A 59 -9.49 5.81 11.78
CA LEU A 59 -9.68 7.02 10.98
C LEU A 59 -11.00 7.72 11.35
N PRO A 60 -11.15 9.02 11.04
CA PRO A 60 -12.40 9.76 11.29
C PRO A 60 -13.64 9.13 10.64
N ASP A 61 -13.47 8.46 9.49
CA ASP A 61 -14.54 7.79 8.76
C ASP A 61 -14.88 6.39 9.30
N GLY A 62 -14.26 5.99 10.41
CA GLY A 62 -14.52 4.73 11.11
C GLY A 62 -13.72 3.54 10.62
N ARG A 63 -12.90 3.67 9.55
CA ARG A 63 -11.98 2.60 9.15
C ARG A 63 -10.95 2.32 10.24
N ARG A 64 -10.58 1.05 10.38
CA ARG A 64 -9.66 0.56 11.42
C ARG A 64 -8.55 -0.24 10.78
N PHE A 65 -7.33 0.04 11.21
CA PHE A 65 -6.12 -0.55 10.67
C PHE A 65 -5.24 -1.04 11.81
N VAL A 66 -4.90 -2.32 11.83
CA VAL A 66 -3.85 -2.78 12.72
C VAL A 66 -2.54 -2.14 12.28
N VAL A 67 -1.86 -1.50 13.22
CA VAL A 67 -0.57 -0.85 12.93
C VAL A 67 0.44 -1.93 12.55
N PRO A 68 1.05 -1.86 11.36
CA PRO A 68 1.99 -2.88 10.93
C PRO A 68 3.32 -2.73 11.70
N SER A 69 4.20 -3.72 11.56
CA SER A 69 5.54 -3.65 12.18
C SER A 69 6.32 -2.41 11.71
N PRO A 70 7.24 -1.87 12.53
CA PRO A 70 8.13 -0.80 12.10
C PRO A 70 8.81 -1.10 10.75
N GLY A 71 8.90 -0.09 9.89
CA GLY A 71 9.41 -0.18 8.53
C GLY A 71 8.42 -0.74 7.50
N THR A 72 7.15 -0.94 7.88
CA THR A 72 6.12 -1.50 7.01
C THR A 72 5.03 -0.46 6.72
N THR A 73 4.53 -0.47 5.49
CA THR A 73 3.34 0.25 5.06
C THR A 73 2.22 -0.77 4.82
N VAL A 74 1.02 -0.47 5.29
CA VAL A 74 -0.21 -1.15 4.87
C VAL A 74 -1.06 -0.16 4.08
N SER A 75 -1.53 -0.57 2.91
CA SER A 75 -2.44 0.21 2.06
C SER A 75 -3.79 -0.49 1.96
N ALA A 76 -4.90 0.25 2.04
CA ALA A 76 -6.25 -0.23 1.72
C ALA A 76 -6.81 0.55 0.53
N LEU A 77 -7.22 -0.19 -0.48
CA LEU A 77 -7.53 0.31 -1.82
C LEU A 77 -8.90 -0.22 -2.21
N PRO A 78 -9.98 0.56 -1.98
CA PRO A 78 -11.35 0.13 -2.21
C PRO A 78 -11.78 0.40 -3.66
N VAL A 79 -12.70 -0.40 -4.19
CA VAL A 79 -13.48 -0.04 -5.39
C VAL A 79 -14.96 0.08 -5.03
N ALA A 80 -15.56 1.20 -5.43
CA ALA A 80 -16.93 1.52 -5.13
C ALA A 80 -17.91 1.01 -6.20
N ALA A 81 -19.18 0.87 -5.81
CA ALA A 81 -20.28 0.81 -6.76
C ALA A 81 -20.49 2.21 -7.35
N ALA A 82 -20.72 2.30 -8.66
CA ALA A 82 -20.99 3.58 -9.31
C ALA A 82 -22.16 4.31 -8.65
N GLY A 83 -21.96 5.58 -8.30
CA GLY A 83 -22.94 6.41 -7.58
C GLY A 83 -22.87 6.30 -6.05
N ALA A 84 -22.06 5.39 -5.50
CA ALA A 84 -21.71 5.38 -4.08
C ALA A 84 -20.56 6.34 -3.77
N VAL A 85 -20.43 6.70 -2.50
CA VAL A 85 -19.26 7.46 -2.00
C VAL A 85 -18.06 6.52 -1.98
N ASP A 86 -16.99 6.95 -2.63
CA ASP A 86 -15.69 6.30 -2.52
C ASP A 86 -15.07 6.62 -1.16
N PRO A 87 -14.75 5.62 -0.32
CA PRO A 87 -14.05 5.88 0.93
C PRO A 87 -12.59 6.31 0.75
N GLY A 88 -12.03 6.17 -0.46
CA GLY A 88 -10.72 6.66 -0.86
C GLY A 88 -9.55 5.81 -0.40
N ASP A 89 -8.41 5.95 -1.08
CA ASP A 89 -7.21 5.17 -0.81
C ASP A 89 -6.56 5.57 0.51
N VAL A 90 -6.08 4.58 1.28
CA VAL A 90 -5.36 4.82 2.54
C VAL A 90 -4.02 4.11 2.54
N SER A 91 -2.99 4.79 3.04
CA SER A 91 -1.75 4.14 3.47
C SER A 91 -1.40 4.50 4.92
N ILE A 92 -0.94 3.51 5.67
CA ILE A 92 -0.45 3.67 7.05
C ILE A 92 0.96 3.10 7.11
N THR A 93 1.93 3.98 7.39
CA THR A 93 3.34 3.62 7.47
C THR A 93 3.83 3.75 8.90
N ASN A 94 4.27 2.64 9.48
CA ASN A 94 4.96 2.65 10.76
C ASN A 94 6.45 2.89 10.53
N THR A 95 6.95 4.05 10.93
CA THR A 95 8.36 4.43 10.73
C THR A 95 9.26 4.09 11.94
N GLY A 96 8.72 3.33 12.90
CA GLY A 96 9.38 2.99 14.16
C GLY A 96 9.38 4.18 15.12
N ARG A 97 10.56 4.56 15.62
CA ARG A 97 10.70 5.65 16.60
C ARG A 97 10.21 7.02 16.11
N SER A 98 10.14 7.24 14.79
CA SER A 98 9.61 8.48 14.22
C SER A 98 8.07 8.55 14.21
N GLY A 99 7.39 7.47 14.61
CA GLY A 99 5.94 7.37 14.73
C GLY A 99 5.25 6.78 13.50
N VAL A 100 3.94 7.01 13.40
CA VAL A 100 3.10 6.52 12.30
C VAL A 100 2.66 7.70 11.42
N ALA A 101 2.80 7.54 10.11
CA ALA A 101 2.23 8.42 9.10
C ALA A 101 1.01 7.76 8.46
N VAL A 102 -0.04 8.55 8.25
CA VAL A 102 -1.28 8.13 7.59
C VAL A 102 -1.50 9.04 6.40
N ALA A 103 -1.72 8.49 5.21
CA ALA A 103 -2.21 9.24 4.06
C ALA A 103 -3.61 8.72 3.70
N VAL A 104 -4.54 9.65 3.47
CA VAL A 104 -5.86 9.38 2.90
C VAL A 104 -5.95 10.21 1.64
N GLU A 105 -6.10 9.58 0.47
CA GLU A 105 -6.16 10.31 -0.82
C GLU A 105 -4.97 11.26 -1.06
N GLY A 106 -3.80 10.91 -0.52
CA GLY A 106 -2.58 11.72 -0.56
C GLY A 106 -2.50 12.83 0.50
N GLU A 107 -3.55 13.06 1.29
CA GLU A 107 -3.54 13.98 2.42
C GLU A 107 -2.90 13.33 3.65
N TRP A 108 -1.83 13.95 4.17
CA TRP A 108 -1.02 13.39 5.25
C TRP A 108 -1.50 13.83 6.64
N SER A 109 -1.53 12.87 7.56
CA SER A 109 -1.74 13.06 9.00
C SER A 109 -0.87 12.10 9.82
N GLY A 110 -0.83 12.30 11.13
CA GLY A 110 -0.02 11.49 12.05
C GLY A 110 1.26 12.20 12.53
N ALA A 111 2.27 11.42 12.92
CA ALA A 111 3.47 11.95 13.54
C ALA A 111 4.29 12.81 12.55
N PRO A 112 4.62 14.07 12.85
CA PRO A 112 5.32 14.96 11.91
C PRO A 112 6.66 14.41 11.41
N ALA A 113 7.43 13.72 12.27
CA ALA A 113 8.69 13.09 11.89
C ALA A 113 8.49 11.91 10.94
N ALA A 114 7.46 11.09 11.16
CA ALA A 114 7.08 10.00 10.26
C ALA A 114 6.68 10.54 8.88
N ILE A 115 5.82 11.56 8.83
CA ILE A 115 5.35 12.16 7.57
C ILE A 115 6.54 12.65 6.73
N ARG A 116 7.47 13.42 7.32
CA ARG A 116 8.67 13.89 6.60
C ARG A 116 9.48 12.73 6.02
N LYS A 117 9.69 11.68 6.82
CA LYS A 117 10.45 10.50 6.41
C LYS A 117 9.78 9.73 5.27
N VAL A 118 8.46 9.57 5.31
CA VAL A 118 7.72 8.85 4.25
C VAL A 118 7.68 9.66 2.96
N ARG A 119 7.50 10.97 3.04
CA ARG A 119 7.53 11.85 1.86
C ARG A 119 8.88 11.83 1.15
N SER A 120 9.98 11.91 1.90
CA SER A 120 11.32 11.83 1.29
C SER A 120 11.59 10.49 0.60
N LEU A 121 11.01 9.39 1.12
CA LEU A 121 11.12 8.08 0.47
C LEU A 121 10.28 7.99 -0.81
N HIS A 122 9.07 8.56 -0.81
CA HIS A 122 8.21 8.60 -2.00
C HIS A 122 8.80 9.45 -3.13
N GLU A 123 9.36 10.62 -2.83
CA GLU A 123 10.00 11.49 -3.82
C GLU A 123 11.20 10.81 -4.50
N GLY A 124 11.89 9.89 -3.82
CA GLY A 124 12.95 9.07 -4.41
C GLY A 124 12.45 7.90 -5.28
N LEU A 125 11.20 7.46 -5.11
CA LEU A 125 10.59 6.33 -5.82
C LEU A 125 9.77 6.78 -7.05
N THR A 126 9.34 8.04 -7.13
CA THR A 126 8.44 8.57 -8.18
C THR A 126 9.16 9.22 -9.36
N GLY A 127 10.47 8.97 -9.54
CA GLY A 127 11.26 9.47 -10.68
C GLY A 127 10.78 8.94 -12.03
N GLY A 128 9.65 9.45 -12.55
CA GLY A 128 9.11 9.18 -13.89
C GLY A 128 7.59 9.07 -14.01
N GLY A 129 6.83 8.97 -12.91
CA GLY A 129 5.37 8.89 -12.93
C GLY A 129 4.72 10.16 -12.42
N THR A 130 3.74 10.71 -13.13
CA THR A 130 2.87 11.73 -12.55
C THR A 130 2.20 11.13 -11.31
N THR A 131 2.49 11.68 -10.14
CA THR A 131 1.69 11.43 -8.93
C THR A 131 0.30 11.96 -9.22
N ALA A 132 -0.59 11.10 -9.73
CA ALA A 132 -1.98 11.46 -9.86
C ALA A 132 -2.55 11.55 -8.44
N HIS A 133 -2.86 12.76 -8.02
CA HIS A 133 -3.78 12.96 -6.92
C HIS A 133 -5.12 12.30 -7.32
N PRO A 134 -5.72 11.46 -6.48
CA PRO A 134 -7.06 10.94 -6.70
C PRO A 134 -8.00 12.15 -6.77
N MET A 135 -8.47 12.46 -7.97
CA MET A 135 -9.49 13.48 -8.16
C MET A 135 -10.79 12.90 -7.64
N ALA A 136 -11.29 13.48 -6.55
CA ALA A 136 -12.67 13.34 -6.12
C ALA A 136 -13.61 13.49 -7.33
N ALA A 137 -14.63 12.63 -7.41
CA ALA A 137 -15.66 12.67 -8.44
C ALA A 137 -16.33 14.06 -8.50
N THR A 138 -15.83 14.96 -9.34
CA THR A 138 -16.42 16.27 -9.58
C THR A 138 -17.09 16.30 -10.95
N ALA A 139 -18.34 16.75 -10.92
CA ALA A 139 -19.28 16.74 -12.03
C ALA A 139 -18.96 17.83 -13.06
N THR A 140 -18.31 17.45 -14.16
CA THR A 140 -18.51 18.07 -15.47
C THR A 140 -18.15 17.01 -16.49
N LYS A 141 -19.13 16.50 -17.25
CA LYS A 141 -18.98 15.35 -18.17
C LYS A 141 -18.03 15.70 -19.32
N PRO A 142 -16.75 15.26 -19.30
CA PRO A 142 -15.96 15.22 -20.52
C PRO A 142 -16.49 14.03 -21.34
N ALA A 143 -16.27 14.01 -22.65
CA ALA A 143 -16.48 12.78 -23.41
C ALA A 143 -15.65 11.65 -22.77
N PRO A 144 -16.19 10.43 -22.63
CA PRO A 144 -15.42 9.32 -22.08
C PRO A 144 -14.15 9.16 -22.91
N ALA A 145 -13.00 9.22 -22.26
CA ALA A 145 -11.74 8.97 -22.95
C ALA A 145 -11.77 7.52 -23.43
N SER A 146 -11.37 7.28 -24.68
CA SER A 146 -11.20 5.90 -25.16
C SER A 146 -10.11 5.23 -24.31
N SER A 147 -10.38 4.01 -23.85
CA SER A 147 -9.43 3.19 -23.09
C SER A 147 -8.09 3.03 -23.82
N CYS A 148 -8.09 3.14 -25.15
CA CYS A 148 -6.90 3.03 -25.99
C CYS A 148 -6.19 4.34 -26.33
N THR A 149 -6.74 5.49 -25.96
CA THR A 149 -6.05 6.78 -26.09
C THR A 149 -5.59 7.33 -24.75
N ASN A 150 -6.24 6.90 -23.66
CA ASN A 150 -5.89 7.34 -22.33
C ASN A 150 -4.60 6.67 -21.84
N ARG A 151 -3.60 7.49 -21.48
CA ARG A 151 -2.27 7.06 -21.00
C ARG A 151 -2.07 7.27 -19.51
N THR A 152 -3.07 7.79 -18.79
CA THR A 152 -2.94 8.09 -17.37
C THR A 152 -2.82 6.80 -16.55
N TYR A 153 -1.95 6.81 -15.55
CA TYR A 153 -1.86 5.78 -14.51
C TYR A 153 -1.31 6.42 -13.22
N ALA A 154 -1.50 5.74 -12.10
CA ALA A 154 -0.97 6.11 -10.79
C ALA A 154 -0.17 4.94 -10.22
N LEU A 155 0.93 5.23 -9.51
CA LEU A 155 1.76 4.23 -8.83
C LEU A 155 1.67 4.43 -7.32
N LEU A 156 1.52 3.34 -6.58
CA LEU A 156 1.35 3.33 -5.11
C LEU A 156 2.67 3.20 -4.34
N GLY A 157 3.82 3.26 -5.04
CA GLY A 157 5.14 3.25 -4.41
C GLY A 157 5.60 1.89 -3.88
N TYR A 158 4.92 0.80 -4.24
CA TYR A 158 5.37 -0.56 -3.98
C TYR A 158 5.29 -1.44 -5.23
N ARG A 159 6.11 -2.50 -5.24
CA ARG A 159 6.10 -3.54 -6.27
C ARG A 159 6.45 -4.91 -5.71
N TRP A 160 6.16 -5.96 -6.46
CA TRP A 160 6.57 -7.32 -6.13
C TRP A 160 7.91 -7.65 -6.78
N THR A 161 8.84 -8.24 -6.02
CA THR A 161 10.11 -8.76 -6.55
C THR A 161 10.05 -10.27 -6.81
N THR A 162 8.96 -10.91 -6.44
CA THR A 162 8.69 -12.35 -6.64
C THR A 162 7.23 -12.52 -7.02
N PRO A 163 6.85 -13.61 -7.72
CA PRO A 163 5.45 -13.86 -8.05
C PRO A 163 4.54 -13.85 -6.82
N VAL A 164 3.37 -13.25 -6.94
CA VAL A 164 2.34 -13.24 -5.89
C VAL A 164 1.80 -14.65 -5.72
N ARG A 165 2.08 -15.29 -4.58
CA ARG A 165 1.53 -16.61 -4.25
C ARG A 165 0.24 -16.42 -3.46
N TRP A 166 -0.89 -16.86 -3.99
CA TRP A 166 -2.20 -16.54 -3.43
C TRP A 166 -3.16 -17.72 -3.43
N SER A 167 -4.08 -17.73 -2.46
CA SER A 167 -5.17 -18.69 -2.35
C SER A 167 -6.52 -17.97 -2.38
N SER A 168 -7.60 -18.68 -2.73
CA SER A 168 -8.96 -18.15 -2.62
C SER A 168 -9.74 -18.81 -1.49
N ASN A 169 -10.44 -18.02 -0.68
CA ASN A 169 -11.44 -18.53 0.24
C ASN A 169 -12.84 -18.36 -0.38
N PRO A 170 -13.47 -19.44 -0.87
CA PRO A 170 -14.78 -19.38 -1.53
C PRO A 170 -15.94 -19.27 -0.52
N SER A 171 -15.68 -19.29 0.78
CA SER A 171 -16.73 -19.19 1.79
C SER A 171 -17.50 -17.89 1.64
N GLY A 172 -18.82 -18.00 1.46
CA GLY A 172 -19.68 -16.85 1.24
C GLY A 172 -19.62 -16.26 -0.16
N ALA A 173 -19.00 -16.94 -1.14
CA ALA A 173 -18.99 -16.50 -2.54
C ALA A 173 -20.40 -16.21 -3.06
N ARG A 174 -20.52 -15.18 -3.90
CA ARG A 174 -21.78 -14.75 -4.51
C ARG A 174 -21.86 -15.00 -6.02
N ALA A 175 -20.83 -15.61 -6.59
CA ALA A 175 -20.77 -16.15 -7.94
C ALA A 175 -19.74 -17.28 -7.98
N THR A 176 -19.70 -18.07 -9.07
CA THR A 176 -18.57 -18.95 -9.35
C THR A 176 -17.32 -18.08 -9.57
N ASP A 177 -16.35 -18.19 -8.69
CA ASP A 177 -15.30 -17.20 -8.52
C ASP A 177 -13.92 -17.67 -8.98
N ALA A 178 -13.53 -18.92 -8.72
CA ALA A 178 -12.17 -19.42 -8.95
C ALA A 178 -11.63 -19.10 -10.37
N ALA A 179 -12.41 -19.36 -11.42
CA ALA A 179 -12.00 -19.07 -12.80
C ALA A 179 -11.91 -17.56 -13.08
N ALA A 180 -12.85 -16.77 -12.56
CA ALA A 180 -12.89 -15.32 -12.74
C ALA A 180 -11.71 -14.62 -12.02
N LEU A 181 -11.43 -15.02 -10.77
CA LEU A 181 -10.32 -14.51 -9.97
C LEU A 181 -8.97 -14.84 -10.62
N ARG A 182 -8.79 -16.07 -11.12
CA ARG A 182 -7.58 -16.45 -11.85
C ARG A 182 -7.43 -15.70 -13.16
N ALA A 183 -8.52 -15.51 -13.91
CA ALA A 183 -8.49 -14.74 -15.15
C ALA A 183 -8.14 -13.27 -14.90
N ALA A 184 -8.64 -12.68 -13.81
CA ALA A 184 -8.30 -11.33 -13.38
C ALA A 184 -6.82 -11.20 -12.98
N ALA A 185 -6.29 -12.13 -12.18
CA ALA A 185 -4.88 -12.17 -11.80
C ALA A 185 -3.95 -12.23 -13.02
N ASN A 186 -4.30 -13.08 -13.99
CA ASN A 186 -3.52 -13.32 -15.19
C ASN A 186 -3.64 -12.21 -16.25
N ALA A 187 -4.67 -11.36 -16.17
CA ALA A 187 -4.87 -10.26 -17.12
C ALA A 187 -3.67 -9.28 -17.15
N TRP A 188 -2.91 -9.21 -16.06
CA TRP A 188 -1.76 -8.33 -15.88
C TRP A 188 -0.41 -8.99 -16.22
N THR A 189 -0.38 -10.28 -16.53
CA THR A 189 0.88 -11.05 -16.59
C THR A 189 1.34 -11.35 -18.02
N GLY A 190 2.66 -11.48 -18.20
CA GLY A 190 3.25 -11.90 -19.48
C GLY A 190 3.13 -10.87 -20.60
N THR A 191 2.99 -11.33 -21.84
CA THR A 191 2.88 -10.45 -23.01
C THR A 191 1.47 -9.88 -23.15
N LEU A 192 1.32 -8.60 -22.85
CA LEU A 192 0.09 -7.84 -23.00
C LEU A 192 0.02 -7.26 -24.41
N LYS A 193 -1.02 -7.62 -25.16
CA LYS A 193 -1.35 -7.02 -26.45
C LYS A 193 -2.64 -6.22 -26.31
N THR A 194 -2.50 -4.91 -26.10
CA THR A 194 -3.65 -4.02 -25.98
C THR A 194 -3.43 -2.72 -26.73
N CYS A 195 -4.50 -2.16 -27.29
CA CYS A 195 -4.49 -0.84 -27.94
C CYS A 195 -3.39 -0.69 -29.01
N GLY A 196 -3.16 -1.75 -29.80
CA GLY A 196 -2.14 -1.78 -30.85
C GLY A 196 -0.69 -1.84 -30.35
N ARG A 197 -0.48 -2.06 -29.05
CA ARG A 197 0.84 -2.09 -28.40
C ARG A 197 1.10 -3.44 -27.75
N THR A 198 2.37 -3.83 -27.73
CA THR A 198 2.85 -5.03 -27.06
C THR A 198 3.76 -4.61 -25.90
N ILE A 199 3.43 -5.05 -24.69
CA ILE A 199 4.21 -4.81 -23.46
C ILE A 199 4.46 -6.17 -22.81
N THR A 200 5.66 -6.39 -22.26
CA THR A 200 5.94 -7.58 -21.46
C THR A 200 5.93 -7.19 -20.01
N SER A 201 4.85 -7.55 -19.30
CA SER A 201 4.68 -7.24 -17.89
C SER A 201 5.59 -8.10 -17.02
N GLY A 202 6.24 -7.49 -16.02
CA GLY A 202 6.97 -8.19 -14.97
C GLY A 202 6.06 -8.78 -13.89
N ALA A 203 4.77 -8.42 -13.88
CA ALA A 203 3.80 -8.97 -12.95
C ALA A 203 3.64 -10.48 -13.15
N ALA A 204 3.67 -11.21 -12.04
CA ALA A 204 3.54 -12.65 -12.02
C ALA A 204 2.76 -13.10 -10.78
N ASN A 205 2.02 -14.20 -10.90
CA ASN A 205 1.31 -14.80 -9.78
C ASN A 205 1.33 -16.33 -9.87
N THR A 206 1.04 -16.99 -8.74
CA THR A 206 0.84 -18.43 -8.65
C THR A 206 -0.36 -18.69 -7.74
N TYR A 207 -1.42 -19.25 -8.31
CA TYR A 207 -2.59 -19.69 -7.56
C TYR A 207 -2.31 -21.01 -6.85
N LEU A 208 -2.47 -21.02 -5.53
CA LEU A 208 -2.17 -22.16 -4.66
C LEU A 208 -3.40 -23.04 -4.37
N GLY A 209 -4.57 -22.66 -4.87
CA GLY A 209 -5.82 -23.36 -4.60
C GLY A 209 -6.72 -22.66 -3.58
N THR A 210 -7.67 -23.42 -3.06
CA THR A 210 -8.63 -22.91 -2.06
C THR A 210 -8.07 -22.99 -0.65
N THR A 211 -8.46 -22.06 0.22
CA THR A 211 -8.14 -22.03 1.65
C THR A 211 -9.38 -21.74 2.49
N THR A 212 -9.34 -22.06 3.78
CA THR A 212 -10.35 -21.65 4.78
C THR A 212 -9.96 -20.34 5.48
N GLN A 213 -8.72 -19.89 5.32
CA GLN A 213 -8.24 -18.63 5.87
C GLN A 213 -9.01 -17.45 5.27
N ALA A 214 -9.49 -16.53 6.11
CA ALA A 214 -10.15 -15.32 5.64
C ALA A 214 -9.12 -14.23 5.28
N PRO A 215 -9.41 -13.35 4.30
CA PRO A 215 -8.59 -12.18 4.06
C PRO A 215 -8.63 -11.22 5.26
N ALA A 216 -7.48 -10.65 5.60
CA ALA A 216 -7.25 -9.64 6.62
C ALA A 216 -7.70 -8.23 6.18
N VAL A 217 -8.68 -8.14 5.27
CA VAL A 217 -9.47 -6.93 5.05
C VAL A 217 -10.56 -6.88 6.13
N THR A 218 -10.78 -5.75 6.78
CA THR A 218 -11.81 -5.63 7.84
C THR A 218 -13.17 -5.26 7.26
N ALA A 219 -14.25 -5.55 8.00
CA ALA A 219 -15.61 -5.24 7.54
C ALA A 219 -15.89 -3.74 7.35
N ASN A 220 -15.14 -2.89 8.05
CA ASN A 220 -15.19 -1.45 7.89
C ASN A 220 -14.24 -0.93 6.80
N GLY A 221 -13.61 -1.77 5.97
CA GLY A 221 -12.80 -1.34 4.83
C GLY A 221 -11.38 -0.87 5.17
N GLY A 222 -10.82 -1.34 6.29
CA GLY A 222 -9.40 -1.21 6.63
C GLY A 222 -8.67 -2.55 6.57
N CYS A 223 -7.50 -2.63 7.19
CA CYS A 223 -6.65 -3.82 7.16
C CYS A 223 -6.32 -4.34 8.57
N GLY A 224 -6.41 -5.65 8.75
CA GLY A 224 -5.99 -6.36 9.94
C GLY A 224 -4.47 -6.57 9.97
N SER A 225 -4.03 -7.50 10.81
CA SER A 225 -2.63 -7.97 10.79
C SER A 225 -2.36 -8.79 9.53
N PRO A 226 -1.19 -8.64 8.89
CA PRO A 226 -0.78 -9.56 7.84
C PRO A 226 -0.64 -10.97 8.43
N SER A 227 -1.06 -11.95 7.66
CA SER A 227 -1.13 -13.36 8.02
C SER A 227 0.08 -14.17 7.55
N GLY A 228 0.89 -13.60 6.66
CA GLY A 228 1.95 -14.29 5.93
C GLY A 228 1.49 -15.01 4.66
N ALA A 229 0.20 -14.92 4.31
CA ALA A 229 -0.37 -15.54 3.11
C ALA A 229 -1.28 -14.55 2.38
N SER A 230 -1.17 -14.48 1.05
CA SER A 230 -2.08 -13.65 0.26
C SER A 230 -3.38 -14.38 -0.02
N VAL A 231 -4.50 -13.78 0.38
CA VAL A 231 -5.83 -14.40 0.31
C VAL A 231 -6.83 -13.49 -0.37
N THR A 232 -7.50 -14.03 -1.38
CA THR A 232 -8.74 -13.44 -1.91
C THR A 232 -9.93 -14.13 -1.28
N GLY A 233 -10.93 -13.39 -0.79
CA GLY A 233 -12.14 -14.00 -0.26
C GLY A 233 -13.35 -13.06 -0.21
N TRP A 234 -14.39 -13.50 0.48
CA TRP A 234 -15.67 -12.81 0.54
C TRP A 234 -16.00 -12.38 1.97
N GLY A 235 -16.77 -11.31 2.13
CA GLY A 235 -17.23 -10.87 3.45
C GLY A 235 -18.06 -9.60 3.40
N SER A 236 -18.43 -9.09 4.57
CA SER A 236 -19.02 -7.75 4.66
C SER A 236 -17.95 -6.69 4.39
N LEU A 237 -18.40 -5.60 3.76
CA LEU A 237 -17.67 -4.34 3.57
C LEU A 237 -18.63 -3.19 3.86
N ARG A 238 -18.10 -1.95 3.86
CA ARG A 238 -18.93 -0.74 3.97
C ARG A 238 -19.96 -0.69 2.84
N SER A 239 -21.11 -0.08 3.13
CA SER A 239 -22.13 0.18 2.11
C SER A 239 -21.51 0.96 0.94
N GLY A 240 -21.82 0.54 -0.28
CA GLY A 240 -21.25 1.16 -1.49
C GLY A 240 -19.90 0.62 -1.93
N THR A 241 -19.21 -0.20 -1.13
CA THR A 241 -17.90 -0.79 -1.50
C THR A 241 -18.10 -2.18 -2.09
N LEU A 242 -17.57 -2.41 -3.30
CA LEU A 242 -17.62 -3.70 -3.99
C LEU A 242 -16.50 -4.63 -3.54
N ALA A 243 -15.28 -4.12 -3.47
CA ALA A 243 -14.12 -4.85 -3.01
C ALA A 243 -13.10 -3.91 -2.36
N THR A 244 -12.13 -4.49 -1.65
CA THR A 244 -10.98 -3.76 -1.12
C THR A 244 -9.77 -4.67 -1.14
N THR A 245 -8.65 -4.12 -1.60
CA THR A 245 -7.33 -4.74 -1.54
C THR A 245 -6.52 -4.13 -0.42
N CYS A 246 -6.05 -4.96 0.50
CA CYS A 246 -4.99 -4.62 1.45
C CYS A 246 -3.65 -5.08 0.90
N VAL A 247 -2.62 -4.23 0.91
CA VAL A 247 -1.25 -4.62 0.57
C VAL A 247 -0.30 -4.19 1.69
N TRP A 248 0.53 -5.12 2.14
CA TRP A 248 1.63 -4.83 3.05
C TRP A 248 2.94 -4.77 2.27
N SER A 249 3.70 -3.71 2.47
CA SER A 249 5.01 -3.53 1.85
C SER A 249 6.09 -3.08 2.84
N ARG A 250 7.32 -3.50 2.59
CA ARG A 250 8.52 -3.15 3.38
C ARG A 250 9.50 -2.46 2.45
N SER A 251 9.80 -1.19 2.73
CA SER A 251 10.68 -0.37 1.88
C SER A 251 10.31 -0.42 0.38
N GLY A 252 9.02 -0.35 0.05
CA GLY A 252 8.53 -0.40 -1.34
C GLY A 252 8.47 -1.79 -1.97
N VAL A 253 8.79 -2.85 -1.22
CA VAL A 253 8.61 -4.24 -1.69
C VAL A 253 7.35 -4.82 -1.05
N ALA A 254 6.35 -5.14 -1.88
CA ALA A 254 5.14 -5.83 -1.45
C ALA A 254 5.47 -7.24 -0.96
N VAL A 255 4.85 -7.65 0.14
CA VAL A 255 5.11 -8.95 0.80
C VAL A 255 3.84 -9.78 1.00
N GLU A 256 2.68 -9.13 1.04
CA GLU A 256 1.38 -9.78 1.19
C GLU A 256 0.30 -8.88 0.57
N MET A 257 -0.69 -9.49 -0.09
CA MET A 257 -1.91 -8.82 -0.47
C MET A 257 -3.12 -9.65 -0.07
N ASP A 258 -4.17 -9.00 0.42
CA ASP A 258 -5.44 -9.63 0.71
C ASP A 258 -6.56 -8.86 0.04
N GLN A 259 -7.52 -9.59 -0.53
CA GLN A 259 -8.67 -9.00 -1.20
C GLN A 259 -9.95 -9.50 -0.57
N ARG A 260 -10.89 -8.59 -0.31
CA ARG A 260 -12.26 -8.95 0.08
C ARG A 260 -13.26 -8.40 -0.91
N TYR A 261 -14.17 -9.26 -1.35
CA TYR A 261 -15.31 -8.92 -2.20
C TYR A 261 -16.58 -8.93 -1.34
N THR A 262 -17.43 -7.92 -1.51
CA THR A 262 -18.61 -7.77 -0.67
C THR A 262 -19.67 -8.82 -0.97
N THR A 263 -20.30 -9.32 0.08
CA THR A 263 -21.45 -10.24 -0.01
C THR A 263 -22.80 -9.52 -0.12
N SER A 264 -22.80 -8.18 -0.09
CA SER A 264 -24.00 -7.32 -0.09
C SER A 264 -24.60 -7.04 -1.48
N TYR A 265 -23.87 -7.34 -2.55
CA TYR A 265 -24.37 -7.19 -3.93
C TYR A 265 -24.49 -8.53 -4.64
N ALA A 266 -25.26 -8.53 -5.73
CA ALA A 266 -25.31 -9.64 -6.65
C ALA A 266 -24.14 -9.56 -7.65
N TRP A 267 -23.57 -10.71 -7.97
CA TRP A 267 -22.38 -10.83 -8.80
C TRP A 267 -22.63 -11.74 -10.00
N SER A 268 -21.89 -11.53 -11.08
CA SER A 268 -21.84 -12.40 -12.25
C SER A 268 -20.39 -12.64 -12.65
N SER A 269 -20.08 -13.86 -13.07
CA SER A 269 -18.82 -14.23 -13.74
C SER A 269 -19.04 -14.68 -15.19
N SER A 270 -20.28 -14.60 -15.69
CA SER A 270 -20.64 -15.01 -17.06
C SER A 270 -19.98 -14.13 -18.13
N ALA A 271 -19.85 -14.65 -19.35
CA ALA A 271 -19.33 -13.89 -20.48
C ALA A 271 -20.18 -12.65 -20.80
N THR A 272 -21.49 -12.77 -20.62
CA THR A 272 -22.47 -11.68 -20.69
C THR A 272 -22.94 -11.32 -19.30
N CYS A 273 -23.38 -10.08 -19.10
CA CYS A 273 -23.99 -9.63 -17.86
C CYS A 273 -25.33 -8.97 -18.13
N SER A 274 -26.31 -9.24 -17.27
CA SER A 274 -27.62 -8.60 -17.29
C SER A 274 -28.17 -8.40 -15.87
N GLY A 275 -29.08 -7.43 -15.76
CA GLY A 275 -29.74 -7.07 -14.51
C GLY A 275 -28.81 -6.36 -13.52
N ALA A 276 -29.22 -6.34 -12.26
CA ALA A 276 -28.54 -5.61 -11.19
C ALA A 276 -27.35 -6.39 -10.60
N ARG A 277 -26.37 -6.78 -11.43
CA ARG A 277 -25.19 -7.56 -11.02
C ARG A 277 -23.90 -6.86 -11.38
N PHE A 278 -22.89 -6.99 -10.52
CA PHE A 278 -21.53 -6.54 -10.81
C PHE A 278 -20.72 -7.64 -11.47
N ASP A 279 -19.78 -7.25 -12.33
CA ASP A 279 -18.90 -8.19 -13.01
C ASP A 279 -17.71 -8.57 -12.12
N LEU A 280 -17.69 -9.81 -11.64
CA LEU A 280 -16.64 -10.29 -10.73
C LEU A 280 -15.27 -10.24 -11.38
N ARG A 281 -15.14 -10.63 -12.65
CA ARG A 281 -13.85 -10.63 -13.33
C ARG A 281 -13.31 -9.21 -13.51
N GLY A 282 -14.15 -8.26 -13.94
CA GLY A 282 -13.76 -6.86 -14.13
C GLY A 282 -13.33 -6.20 -12.82
N VAL A 283 -14.15 -6.35 -11.77
CA VAL A 283 -13.80 -5.84 -10.43
C VAL A 283 -12.53 -6.52 -9.90
N ALA A 284 -12.40 -7.84 -10.04
CA ALA A 284 -11.18 -8.51 -9.62
C ALA A 284 -9.95 -8.05 -10.42
N THR A 285 -10.11 -7.73 -11.71
CA THR A 285 -9.00 -7.22 -12.53
C THR A 285 -8.51 -5.88 -11.99
N HIS A 286 -9.43 -5.02 -11.53
CA HIS A 286 -9.13 -3.78 -10.81
C HIS A 286 -8.36 -4.05 -9.50
N GLU A 287 -8.87 -4.93 -8.64
CA GLU A 287 -8.21 -5.28 -7.38
C GLU A 287 -6.81 -5.89 -7.58
N TRP A 288 -6.59 -6.62 -8.68
CA TRP A 288 -5.26 -7.12 -9.03
C TRP A 288 -4.31 -6.02 -9.52
N GLY A 289 -4.82 -4.96 -10.16
CA GLY A 289 -4.01 -3.78 -10.47
C GLY A 289 -3.48 -3.12 -9.19
N HIS A 290 -4.33 -3.00 -8.16
CA HIS A 290 -3.90 -2.59 -6.83
C HIS A 290 -2.86 -3.54 -6.24
N ALA A 291 -3.09 -4.85 -6.28
CA ALA A 291 -2.12 -5.83 -5.78
C ALA A 291 -0.72 -5.65 -6.41
N TYR A 292 -0.64 -5.24 -7.68
CA TYR A 292 0.63 -4.97 -8.38
C TYR A 292 1.18 -3.54 -8.23
N GLY A 293 0.54 -2.67 -7.45
CA GLY A 293 1.03 -1.33 -7.14
C GLY A 293 0.44 -0.19 -7.98
N LEU A 294 -0.66 -0.44 -8.70
CA LEU A 294 -1.37 0.62 -9.42
C LEU A 294 -2.41 1.29 -8.53
N GLY A 295 -2.46 2.62 -8.58
CA GLY A 295 -3.47 3.44 -7.92
C GLY A 295 -4.65 3.73 -8.85
N HIS A 296 -5.67 4.41 -8.33
CA HIS A 296 -6.82 4.80 -9.15
C HIS A 296 -6.48 5.80 -10.25
N THR A 297 -7.27 5.74 -11.32
CA THR A 297 -7.36 6.76 -12.39
C THR A 297 -8.69 7.51 -12.28
N ALA A 298 -8.91 8.55 -13.09
CA ALA A 298 -10.18 9.27 -13.08
C ALA A 298 -11.37 8.35 -13.44
N GLN A 299 -12.55 8.57 -12.85
CA GLN A 299 -13.73 7.71 -13.10
C GLN A 299 -14.12 7.59 -14.58
N ALA A 300 -13.94 8.65 -15.37
CA ALA A 300 -14.26 8.69 -16.79
C ALA A 300 -13.08 8.27 -17.70
N SER A 301 -12.04 7.64 -17.13
CA SER A 301 -10.80 7.30 -17.85
C SER A 301 -10.98 6.23 -18.93
N GLY A 302 -12.00 5.38 -18.80
CA GLY A 302 -12.16 4.17 -19.60
C GLY A 302 -11.16 3.06 -19.25
N LEU A 303 -10.36 3.23 -18.19
CA LEU A 303 -9.33 2.29 -17.75
C LEU A 303 -9.86 1.36 -16.66
N VAL A 304 -9.15 0.26 -16.42
CA VAL A 304 -9.50 -0.73 -15.39
C VAL A 304 -9.45 -0.10 -14.00
N MET A 305 -8.42 0.74 -13.75
CA MET A 305 -8.17 1.34 -12.44
C MET A 305 -9.07 2.53 -12.07
N LYS A 306 -10.24 2.70 -12.69
CA LYS A 306 -11.22 3.71 -12.23
C LYS A 306 -11.83 3.34 -10.86
N PRO A 307 -12.11 4.29 -9.97
CA PRO A 307 -12.48 4.03 -8.58
C PRO A 307 -13.85 3.37 -8.38
N ALA A 308 -14.74 3.41 -9.38
CA ALA A 308 -16.06 2.80 -9.25
C ALA A 308 -16.50 2.00 -10.50
N SER A 309 -17.12 0.85 -10.26
CA SER A 309 -17.71 0.00 -11.30
C SER A 309 -19.22 0.20 -11.38
N SER A 310 -19.74 0.27 -12.60
CA SER A 310 -21.19 0.15 -12.83
C SER A 310 -21.60 -1.32 -12.82
N GLN A 311 -22.90 -1.58 -12.64
CA GLN A 311 -23.46 -2.91 -12.87
C GLN A 311 -23.26 -3.32 -14.33
N CYS A 312 -22.92 -4.60 -14.54
CA CYS A 312 -22.61 -5.17 -15.85
C CYS A 312 -21.53 -4.45 -16.66
N ASP A 313 -20.59 -3.83 -15.98
CA ASP A 313 -19.40 -3.29 -16.60
C ASP A 313 -18.41 -4.41 -16.97
N LEU A 314 -18.46 -4.84 -18.23
CA LEU A 314 -17.53 -5.84 -18.76
C LEU A 314 -16.23 -5.20 -19.29
N ALA A 315 -16.14 -3.88 -19.39
CA ALA A 315 -14.99 -3.19 -19.99
C ALA A 315 -13.72 -3.39 -19.14
N GLN A 316 -13.87 -3.47 -17.81
CA GLN A 316 -12.74 -3.67 -16.88
C GLN A 316 -12.09 -5.06 -16.98
N ARG A 317 -12.60 -5.97 -17.81
CA ARG A 317 -11.95 -7.27 -18.10
C ARG A 317 -10.75 -7.14 -19.04
N THR A 318 -10.60 -6.01 -19.72
CA THR A 318 -9.56 -5.76 -20.73
C THR A 318 -8.77 -4.52 -20.34
N LEU A 319 -7.44 -4.65 -20.31
CA LEU A 319 -6.55 -3.53 -19.97
C LEU A 319 -6.60 -2.46 -21.06
N GLY A 320 -6.74 -1.19 -20.67
CA GLY A 320 -6.52 -0.05 -21.54
C GLY A 320 -5.04 0.30 -21.70
N LEU A 321 -4.75 1.35 -22.46
CA LEU A 321 -3.38 1.80 -22.69
C LEU A 321 -2.71 2.29 -21.39
N GLY A 322 -3.42 3.08 -20.59
CA GLY A 322 -2.92 3.55 -19.28
C GLY A 322 -2.64 2.41 -18.31
N ASP A 323 -3.50 1.39 -18.26
CA ASP A 323 -3.29 0.20 -17.43
C ASP A 323 -2.01 -0.55 -17.83
N ALA A 324 -1.79 -0.74 -19.14
CA ALA A 324 -0.61 -1.42 -19.66
C ALA A 324 0.68 -0.62 -19.46
N LEU A 325 0.62 0.72 -19.55
CA LEU A 325 1.74 1.60 -19.21
C LEU A 325 2.05 1.58 -17.72
N GLY A 326 1.01 1.57 -16.88
CA GLY A 326 1.16 1.54 -15.44
C GLY A 326 1.87 0.27 -14.97
N ILE A 327 1.43 -0.90 -15.45
CA ILE A 327 2.03 -2.17 -15.04
C ILE A 327 3.48 -2.33 -15.52
N ASP A 328 3.82 -1.78 -16.69
CA ASP A 328 5.19 -1.69 -17.21
C ASP A 328 6.06 -0.85 -16.28
N ALA A 329 5.56 0.31 -15.84
CA ALA A 329 6.26 1.21 -14.93
C ALA A 329 6.35 0.69 -13.48
N ALA A 330 5.45 -0.20 -13.07
CA ALA A 330 5.43 -0.81 -11.73
C ALA A 330 6.37 -2.02 -11.58
N SER A 331 6.84 -2.59 -12.71
CA SER A 331 7.68 -3.79 -12.76
C SER A 331 9.15 -3.49 -12.44
#